data_AF-A0A843DZH4-F1
#
_entry.id   AF-A0A843DZH4-F1
#
_cell.length_a   1.000
_cell.length_b   1.000
_cell.length_c   1.000
_cell.angle_alpha   90.00
_cell.angle_beta   90.00
_cell.angle_gamma   90.00
#
_symmetry.space_group_name_H-M   'P 1'
#
loop_
_entity.id
_entity.type
_entity.pdbx_description
1 polymer ?
#
loop_
_entity_poly.entity_id
_entity_poly.type
_entity_poly.pdbx_seq_one_letter_code
_entity_poly.pdbx_strand_id
1 'polypeptide(L)'
;LFRDASAGTFMRLLRYKGEETGSEIVPVNPAYTSRICTKCGKLNDPFSEETFHCRFCGFTIHRDDNACENVLRRGMGFDILGTSPIA
;
A
#
# COMPACT_ATOMS: atom_id res chain seq x y z
N LEU A 1 -6.34 14.42 15.88
CA LEU A 1 -5.74 15.44 15.00
C LEU A 1 -5.13 14.72 13.80
N PHE A 2 -5.87 14.56 12.70
CA PHE A 2 -5.40 13.97 11.43
C PHE A 2 -5.78 14.91 10.28
N ARG A 3 -5.43 16.19 10.39
CA ARG A 3 -5.87 17.24 9.45
C ARG A 3 -4.77 17.79 8.54
N ASP A 4 -3.59 17.18 8.52
CA ASP A 4 -2.41 17.84 7.91
C ASP A 4 -1.88 17.18 6.63
N ALA A 5 -2.44 16.05 6.17
CA ALA A 5 -1.91 15.36 4.99
C ALA A 5 -2.43 15.87 3.63
N SER A 6 -3.35 16.85 3.60
CA SER A 6 -3.95 17.42 2.38
C SER A 6 -4.27 16.40 1.26
N ALA A 7 -4.68 15.18 1.64
CA ALA A 7 -4.74 14.02 0.73
C ALA A 7 -5.66 14.25 -0.48
N GLY A 8 -6.75 15.01 -0.29
CA GLY A 8 -7.63 15.42 -1.39
C GLY A 8 -6.93 16.32 -2.42
N THR A 9 -6.09 17.26 -1.97
CA THR A 9 -5.28 18.10 -2.86
C THR A 9 -4.24 17.27 -3.60
N PHE A 10 -3.56 16.35 -2.90
CA PHE A 10 -2.58 15.45 -3.51
C PHE A 10 -3.21 14.58 -4.61
N MET A 11 -4.36 13.95 -4.34
CA MET A 11 -5.08 13.15 -5.33
C MET A 11 -5.53 13.98 -6.54
N ARG A 12 -5.96 15.23 -6.32
CA ARG A 12 -6.32 16.14 -7.41
C ARG A 12 -5.13 16.44 -8.31
N LEU A 13 -3.95 16.72 -7.73
CA LEU A 13 -2.74 16.99 -8.49
C LEU A 13 -2.25 15.74 -9.27
N LEU A 14 -2.36 14.55 -8.66
CA LEU A 14 -2.05 13.29 -9.34
C LEU A 14 -2.95 13.06 -10.56
N ARG A 15 -4.26 13.29 -10.44
CA ARG A 15 -5.20 13.17 -11.57
C ARG A 15 -4.86 14.17 -12.67
N TYR A 16 -4.66 15.43 -12.31
CA TYR A 16 -4.27 16.47 -13.27
C TYR A 16 -2.99 16.09 -14.04
N LYS A 17 -1.96 15.62 -13.35
CA LYS A 17 -0.72 15.17 -14.00
C LYS A 17 -0.87 13.88 -14.79
N GLY A 18 -1.70 12.95 -14.32
CA GLY A 18 -2.03 11.73 -15.06
C GLY A 18 -2.74 12.03 -16.38
N GLU A 19 -3.71 12.95 -16.36
CA GLU A 19 -4.39 13.44 -17.57
C GLU A 19 -3.41 14.09 -18.56
N GLU A 20 -2.46 14.89 -18.06
CA GLU A 20 -1.43 15.54 -18.90
C GLU A 20 -0.52 14.52 -19.63
N THR A 21 -0.25 13.36 -19.01
CA THR A 21 0.64 12.32 -19.58
C THR A 21 -0.10 11.13 -20.20
N GLY A 22 -1.43 11.08 -20.11
CA GLY A 22 -2.25 9.91 -20.49
C GLY A 22 -2.10 8.71 -19.53
N SER A 23 -1.62 8.93 -18.31
CA SER A 23 -1.46 7.89 -17.28
C SER A 23 -2.76 7.70 -16.49
N GLU A 24 -3.10 6.44 -16.21
CA GLU A 24 -4.23 6.09 -15.35
C GLU A 24 -3.87 6.19 -13.87
N ILE A 25 -4.76 6.77 -13.06
CA ILE A 25 -4.61 6.86 -11.60
C ILE A 25 -5.64 5.97 -10.92
N VAL A 26 -5.18 4.85 -10.37
CA VAL A 26 -6.01 3.86 -9.67
C VAL A 26 -5.94 4.09 -8.16
N PRO A 27 -7.02 4.58 -7.50
CA PRO A 27 -7.05 4.69 -6.05
C PRO A 27 -7.24 3.31 -5.41
N VAL A 28 -6.46 3.00 -4.37
CA VAL A 28 -6.60 1.77 -3.59
C VAL A 28 -6.98 2.09 -2.15
N ASN A 29 -7.59 1.12 -1.46
CA ASN A 29 -7.80 1.23 -0.02
C ASN A 29 -6.42 1.29 0.68
N PRO A 30 -6.11 2.32 1.51
CA PRO A 30 -4.82 2.43 2.18
C PRO A 30 -4.70 1.58 3.45
N ALA A 31 -5.78 0.96 3.91
CA ALA A 31 -5.81 0.27 5.19
C ALA A 31 -4.79 -0.87 5.27
N TYR A 32 -3.98 -0.86 6.33
CA TYR A 32 -3.05 -1.92 6.73
C TYR A 32 -1.90 -2.23 5.75
N THR A 33 -1.64 -1.40 4.74
CA THR A 33 -0.59 -1.66 3.73
C THR A 33 0.81 -1.79 4.33
N SER A 34 1.13 -1.05 5.39
CA SER A 34 2.42 -1.15 6.09
C SER A 34 2.51 -2.29 7.11
N ARG A 35 1.41 -3.02 7.36
CA ARG A 35 1.31 -4.05 8.41
C ARG A 35 1.10 -5.46 7.88
N ILE A 36 0.57 -5.57 6.67
CA ILE A 36 0.38 -6.87 6.00
C ILE A 36 1.71 -7.30 5.40
N CYS A 37 2.15 -8.52 5.71
CA CYS A 37 3.39 -9.05 5.17
C CYS A 37 3.22 -9.40 3.68
N THR A 38 4.01 -8.81 2.80
CA THR A 38 3.96 -9.12 1.36
C THR A 38 4.40 -10.54 1.02
N LYS A 39 5.12 -11.22 1.93
CA LYS A 39 5.55 -12.61 1.74
C LYS A 39 4.50 -13.64 2.17
N CYS A 40 3.79 -13.42 3.28
CA CYS A 40 2.88 -14.42 3.84
C CYS A 40 1.43 -13.94 4.04
N GLY A 41 1.13 -12.69 3.70
CA GLY A 41 -0.19 -12.06 3.80
C GLY A 41 -0.74 -11.84 5.21
N LYS A 42 -0.03 -12.25 6.26
CA LYS A 42 -0.50 -12.07 7.64
C LYS A 42 -0.39 -10.61 8.09
N LEU A 43 -1.41 -10.15 8.80
CA LEU A 43 -1.43 -8.84 9.43
C LEU A 43 -0.57 -8.85 10.69
N ASN A 44 0.39 -7.94 10.77
CA ASN A 44 1.26 -7.79 11.93
C ASN A 44 0.77 -6.63 12.82
N ASP A 45 1.32 -6.56 14.02
CA ASP A 45 1.07 -5.46 14.96
C ASP A 45 1.59 -4.12 14.39
N PRO A 46 1.12 -2.96 14.87
CA PRO A 46 1.66 -1.68 14.46
C PRO A 46 3.15 -1.58 14.82
N PHE A 47 3.95 -1.02 13.92
CA PHE A 47 5.38 -0.80 14.12
C PHE A 47 5.68 0.70 14.10
N SER A 48 6.54 1.16 15.00
CA SER A 48 7.14 2.50 14.94
C SER A 48 8.45 2.51 14.14
N GLU A 49 9.03 1.34 13.86
CA GLU A 49 10.35 1.17 13.25
C GLU A 49 10.28 1.26 11.71
N GLU A 50 11.39 1.68 11.10
CA GLU A 50 11.55 1.74 9.64
C GLU A 50 11.66 0.35 9.00
N THR A 51 12.14 -0.64 9.76
CA THR A 51 12.24 -2.02 9.30
C THR A 51 10.96 -2.77 9.66
N PHE A 52 10.36 -3.42 8.66
CA PHE A 52 9.26 -4.36 8.85
C PHE A 52 9.82 -5.75 9.14
N HIS A 53 9.46 -6.33 10.28
CA HIS A 53 9.79 -7.71 10.63
C HIS A 53 8.52 -8.53 10.84
N CYS A 54 8.32 -9.58 10.04
CA CYS A 54 7.14 -10.42 10.16
C CYS A 54 7.28 -11.46 11.26
N ARG A 55 6.45 -11.34 12.31
CA ARG A 55 6.39 -12.30 13.43
C ARG A 55 5.92 -13.71 13.06
N PHE A 56 5.45 -13.92 11.84
CA PHE A 56 4.88 -15.19 11.39
C PHE A 56 5.77 -15.99 10.44
N CYS A 57 6.58 -15.31 9.63
CA CYS A 57 7.44 -15.97 8.63
C CYS A 57 8.89 -15.49 8.68
N GLY A 58 9.24 -14.58 9.59
CA GLY A 58 10.60 -14.05 9.75
C GLY A 58 11.06 -13.14 8.62
N PHE A 59 10.18 -12.78 7.67
CA PHE A 59 10.53 -11.89 6.57
C PHE A 59 10.86 -10.49 7.08
N THR A 60 11.95 -9.92 6.58
CA THR A 60 12.41 -8.58 6.95
C THR A 60 12.65 -7.76 5.69
N ILE A 61 12.13 -6.54 5.67
CA ILE A 61 12.25 -5.57 4.57
C ILE A 61 12.05 -4.16 5.13
N HIS A 62 12.39 -3.10 4.38
CA HIS A 62 11.97 -1.76 4.75
C HIS A 62 10.43 -1.66 4.76
N ARG A 63 9.87 -0.98 5.76
CA ARG A 63 8.42 -0.90 5.99
C ARG A 63 7.69 -0.22 4.83
N ASP A 64 8.30 0.80 4.25
CA ASP A 64 7.70 1.52 3.13
C ASP A 64 7.75 0.69 1.84
N ASP A 65 8.80 -0.12 1.63
CA ASP A 65 8.86 -1.06 0.50
C ASP A 65 7.76 -2.13 0.62
N ASN A 66 7.55 -2.66 1.84
CA ASN A 66 6.43 -3.56 2.10
C ASN A 66 5.08 -2.89 1.83
N ALA A 67 4.92 -1.62 2.20
CA ALA A 67 3.69 -0.87 1.95
C ALA A 67 3.46 -0.61 0.45
N CYS A 68 4.51 -0.22 -0.29
CA CYS A 68 4.47 0.02 -1.73
C CYS A 68 4.07 -1.24 -2.51
N GLU A 69 4.65 -2.39 -2.17
CA GLU A 69 4.31 -3.67 -2.79
C GLU A 69 2.84 -4.05 -2.53
N ASN A 70 2.33 -3.83 -1.32
CA ASN A 70 0.92 -4.06 -1.02
C ASN A 70 -0.01 -3.10 -1.80
N VAL A 71 0.40 -1.84 -1.99
CA VAL A 71 -0.34 -0.86 -2.81
C VAL A 71 -0.36 -1.28 -4.27
N LEU A 72 0.78 -1.72 -4.81
CA LEU A 72 0.91 -2.20 -6.18
C LEU A 72 0.00 -3.40 -6.45
N ARG A 73 0.05 -4.41 -5.57
CA ARG A 73 -0.81 -5.60 -5.68
C ARG A 73 -2.29 -5.25 -5.71
N ARG A 74 -2.74 -4.36 -4.81
CA ARG A 74 -4.13 -3.88 -4.80
C ARG A 74 -4.49 -3.12 -6.08
N GLY A 75 -3.59 -2.29 -6.59
CA GLY A 75 -3.79 -1.54 -7.83
C GLY A 75 -3.89 -2.45 -9.05
N MET A 76 -3.21 -3.59 -9.02
CA MET A 76 -3.30 -4.66 -10.02
C MET A 76 -4.49 -5.60 -9.81
N GLY A 77 -5.33 -5.36 -8.81
CA GLY A 77 -6.48 -6.21 -8.52
C GLY A 77 -6.14 -7.49 -7.74
N PHE A 78 -4.95 -7.66 -7.17
CA PHE A 78 -4.64 -8.80 -6.33
C PHE A 78 -5.04 -8.56 -4.88
N ASP A 79 -5.57 -9.60 -4.23
CA ASP A 79 -5.71 -9.60 -2.78
C ASP A 79 -4.33 -9.73 -2.09
N ILE A 80 -4.32 -9.60 -0.77
CA ILE A 80 -3.11 -9.64 0.06
C ILE A 80 -2.36 -11.00 0.03
N LEU A 81 -3.01 -12.04 -0.50
CA LEU A 81 -2.45 -13.38 -0.66
C LEU A 81 -2.08 -13.69 -2.13
N GLY A 82 -2.31 -12.76 -3.06
CA GLY A 82 -2.10 -12.99 -4.49
C GLY A 82 -3.16 -13.92 -5.12
N THR A 83 -4.26 -14.19 -4.42
CA THR A 83 -5.31 -15.10 -4.85
C THR A 83 -6.50 -14.33 -5.41
N SER A 84 -6.55 -14.31 -6.75
CA SER A 84 -7.67 -13.84 -7.59
C SER A 84 -7.74 -12.32 -7.88
N PRO A 85 -8.20 -11.93 -9.08
CA PRO A 85 -8.60 -10.55 -9.36
C PRO A 85 -9.75 -10.18 -8.40
N ILE A 86 -9.66 -9.03 -7.76
CA ILE A 86 -10.74 -8.40 -7.02
C ILE A 86 -11.92 -8.25 -8.01
N ALA A 87 -12.93 -9.10 -7.85
CA ALA A 87 -14.26 -8.91 -8.42
C ALA A 87 -15.06 -7.97 -7.51
#